data_AF-A0A2S2N7F0-F1
#
_entry.id   AF-A0A2S2N7F0-F1
#
_cell.length_a   1.000
_cell.length_b   1.000
_cell.length_c   1.000
_cell.angle_alpha   90.00
_cell.angle_beta   90.00
_cell.angle_gamma   90.00
#
_symmetry.space_group_name_H-M   'P 1'
#
loop_
_entity.id
_entity.type
_entity.pdbx_description
1 polymer ?
#
loop_
_entity_poly.entity_id
_entity_poly.type
_entity_poly.pdbx_seq_one_letter_code
_entity_poly.pdbx_strand_id
1 'polypeptide(L)'
;EIKSVMAGTADDCTDTSSCLQYITTYHSRTGDCNHYAFVSDAARSTVLVMNTDTGAQWAMDFPQKSTGLEASARDILFMVQLKMANGQTWMYTTFMSGCKVFAVDLEYIDRCTLDAAQPTIVEVGHKPYRITVLGTDTGSRMYFRRPTENEIWSWDANFGTFHQ
;
A
#
# COMPACT_ATOMS: atom_id res chain seq x y z
N GLU A 1 -0.17 -29.40 12.68
CA GLU A 1 -0.70 -30.13 11.51
C GLU A 1 -1.66 -29.21 10.78
N ILE A 2 -1.33 -28.73 9.58
CA ILE A 2 -2.15 -27.78 8.83
C ILE A 2 -3.10 -28.61 7.96
N LYS A 3 -4.41 -28.54 8.24
CA LYS A 3 -5.44 -29.21 7.43
C LYS A 3 -5.54 -28.53 6.06
N SER A 4 -5.17 -29.23 5.00
CA SER A 4 -5.53 -28.84 3.65
C SER A 4 -7.02 -29.14 3.42
N VAL A 5 -7.79 -28.14 3.03
CA VAL A 5 -9.18 -28.31 2.58
C VAL A 5 -9.15 -28.49 1.05
N MET A 6 -9.71 -29.59 0.56
CA MET A 6 -9.91 -29.80 -0.88
C MET A 6 -11.04 -28.90 -1.37
N ALA A 7 -10.77 -28.06 -2.38
CA ALA A 7 -11.78 -27.29 -3.08
C ALA A 7 -12.49 -28.18 -4.10
N GLY A 8 -13.81 -28.35 -3.93
CA GLY A 8 -14.69 -28.97 -4.91
C GLY A 8 -14.98 -28.02 -6.08
N THR A 9 -15.06 -28.59 -7.27
CA THR A 9 -15.41 -27.92 -8.54
C THR A 9 -16.88 -27.51 -8.59
N ALA A 10 -17.16 -26.21 -8.81
CA ALA A 10 -18.19 -25.71 -9.74
C ALA A 10 -18.18 -24.17 -9.84
N ASP A 11 -18.39 -23.72 -11.08
CA ASP A 11 -18.76 -22.39 -11.57
C ASP A 11 -17.73 -21.25 -11.68
N ASP A 12 -17.81 -20.61 -12.85
CA ASP A 12 -17.00 -19.57 -13.46
C ASP A 12 -16.99 -18.26 -12.65
N CYS A 13 -16.40 -18.30 -11.47
CA CYS A 13 -15.90 -17.14 -10.77
C CYS A 13 -14.39 -17.11 -11.01
N THR A 14 -13.89 -16.18 -11.81
CA THR A 14 -12.46 -15.89 -11.87
C THR A 14 -12.04 -15.29 -10.54
N ASP A 15 -11.92 -16.12 -9.51
CA ASP A 15 -11.47 -15.74 -8.19
C ASP A 15 -10.02 -15.29 -8.37
N THR A 16 -9.78 -13.98 -8.33
CA THR A 16 -8.44 -13.43 -8.54
C THR A 16 -7.57 -13.90 -7.39
N SER A 17 -6.72 -14.90 -7.65
CA SER A 17 -5.78 -15.43 -6.69
C SER A 17 -4.94 -14.29 -6.12
N SER A 18 -4.91 -14.17 -4.79
CA SER A 18 -4.14 -13.16 -4.06
C SER A 18 -2.68 -13.10 -4.54
N CYS A 19 -2.12 -11.89 -4.66
CA CYS A 19 -0.73 -11.66 -5.02
C CYS A 19 -0.08 -10.74 -3.99
N LEU A 20 0.37 -11.35 -2.88
CA LEU A 20 1.07 -10.66 -1.80
C LEU A 20 2.49 -10.29 -2.24
N GLN A 21 2.91 -9.04 -2.03
CA GLN A 21 4.18 -8.53 -2.58
C GLN A 21 5.05 -7.81 -1.54
N TYR A 22 4.50 -6.83 -0.82
CA TYR A 22 5.25 -6.04 0.16
C TYR A 22 4.68 -6.25 1.55
N ILE A 23 5.56 -6.29 2.55
CA ILE A 23 5.21 -6.24 3.97
C ILE A 23 5.93 -5.08 4.64
N THR A 24 5.22 -4.34 5.47
CA THR A 24 5.81 -3.31 6.33
C THR A 24 5.15 -3.34 7.71
N THR A 25 5.90 -2.95 8.73
CA THR A 25 5.41 -2.89 10.11
C THR A 25 5.39 -1.47 10.60
N TYR A 26 4.40 -1.13 11.41
CA TYR A 26 4.27 0.17 12.04
C TYR A 26 3.97 -0.03 13.51
N HIS A 27 4.65 0.74 14.35
CA HIS A 27 4.30 0.87 15.76
C HIS A 27 3.64 2.22 15.95
N SER A 28 2.32 2.21 16.15
CA SER A 28 1.59 3.44 16.39
C SER A 28 2.00 4.05 17.73
N ARG A 29 2.10 5.38 17.75
CA ARG A 29 2.44 6.12 18.97
C ARG A 29 1.25 6.33 19.90
N THR A 30 0.04 6.00 19.45
CA THR A 30 -1.20 6.40 20.10
C THR A 30 -1.95 5.21 20.72
N GLY A 31 -1.44 4.60 21.79
CA GLY A 31 -2.12 3.48 22.46
C GLY A 31 -1.18 2.35 22.90
N ASP A 32 -1.75 1.37 23.61
CA ASP A 32 -0.98 0.35 24.35
C ASP A 32 -0.76 -0.97 23.58
N CYS A 33 -1.50 -1.25 22.50
CA CYS A 33 -1.47 -2.51 21.74
C CYS A 33 -1.48 -2.21 20.23
N ASN A 34 -0.38 -1.63 19.77
CA ASN A 34 -0.33 -0.76 18.61
C ASN A 34 0.70 -1.19 17.55
N HIS A 35 1.05 -2.47 17.51
CA HIS A 35 1.89 -3.02 16.45
C HIS A 35 1.02 -3.49 15.29
N TYR A 36 1.34 -3.00 14.10
CA TYR A 36 0.62 -3.33 12.87
C TYR A 36 1.56 -3.91 11.83
N ALA A 37 1.07 -4.91 11.11
CA ALA A 37 1.65 -5.39 9.87
C ALA A 37 0.71 -5.05 8.71
N PHE A 38 1.27 -4.50 7.64
CA PHE A 38 0.59 -4.20 6.39
C PHE A 38 1.15 -5.09 5.30
N VAL A 39 0.29 -5.71 4.50
CA VAL A 39 0.69 -6.53 3.37
C VAL A 39 -0.05 -6.08 2.12
N SER A 40 0.68 -5.71 1.07
CA SER A 40 0.05 -5.33 -0.20
C SER A 40 -0.37 -6.56 -1.00
N ASP A 41 -1.60 -6.53 -1.54
CA ASP A 41 -2.15 -7.52 -2.47
C ASP A 41 -2.50 -6.84 -3.79
N ALA A 42 -1.60 -6.95 -4.77
CA ALA A 42 -1.80 -6.33 -6.08
C ALA A 42 -2.93 -6.98 -6.87
N ALA A 43 -3.24 -8.25 -6.64
CA ALA A 43 -4.32 -8.94 -7.34
C ALA A 43 -5.70 -8.54 -6.83
N ARG A 44 -5.81 -8.02 -5.62
CA ARG A 44 -7.07 -7.54 -5.06
C ARG A 44 -7.17 -6.02 -4.98
N SER A 45 -6.08 -5.31 -5.29
CA SER A 45 -5.97 -3.87 -5.10
C SER A 45 -6.15 -3.45 -3.64
N THR A 46 -5.65 -4.26 -2.71
CA THR A 46 -5.85 -4.05 -1.29
C THR A 46 -4.54 -4.02 -0.53
N VAL A 47 -4.56 -3.39 0.64
CA VAL A 47 -3.55 -3.62 1.68
C VAL A 47 -4.26 -4.30 2.84
N LEU A 48 -3.82 -5.52 3.16
CA LEU A 48 -4.25 -6.25 4.34
C LEU A 48 -3.58 -5.65 5.56
N VAL A 49 -4.34 -5.44 6.62
CA VAL A 49 -3.85 -4.88 7.89
C VAL A 49 -4.09 -5.89 8.99
N MET A 50 -3.09 -6.10 9.83
CA MET A 50 -3.17 -6.92 11.02
C MET A 50 -2.60 -6.15 12.20
N ASN A 51 -3.37 -5.98 13.26
CA ASN A 51 -2.84 -5.65 14.58
C ASN A 51 -2.22 -6.92 15.15
N THR A 52 -0.89 -6.94 15.30
CA THR A 52 -0.15 -8.13 15.72
C THR A 52 -0.26 -8.41 17.22
N ASP A 53 -0.70 -7.44 18.02
CA ASP A 53 -0.89 -7.60 19.46
C ASP A 53 -2.26 -8.23 19.78
N THR A 54 -3.31 -7.80 19.07
CA THR A 54 -4.70 -8.24 19.31
C THR A 54 -5.20 -9.30 18.33
N GLY A 55 -4.53 -9.46 17.18
CA GLY A 55 -4.96 -10.32 16.09
C GLY A 55 -6.10 -9.74 15.24
N ALA A 56 -6.53 -8.49 15.49
CA ALA A 56 -7.53 -7.83 14.67
C ALA A 56 -7.03 -7.65 13.23
N GLN A 57 -7.89 -7.91 12.24
CA GLN A 57 -7.52 -7.88 10.83
C GLN A 57 -8.61 -7.23 9.97
N TRP A 58 -8.18 -6.48 8.96
CA TRP A 58 -9.07 -5.87 7.97
C TRP A 58 -8.31 -5.58 6.66
N ALA A 59 -8.98 -5.02 5.67
CA ALA A 59 -8.40 -4.63 4.40
C ALA A 59 -8.68 -3.16 4.09
N MET A 60 -7.74 -2.51 3.41
CA MET A 60 -7.89 -1.19 2.82
C MET A 60 -7.96 -1.33 1.31
N ASP A 61 -9.11 -1.02 0.72
CA ASP A 61 -9.35 -1.17 -0.72
C ASP A 61 -8.96 0.09 -1.48
N PHE A 62 -8.05 -0.04 -2.45
CA PHE A 62 -7.58 1.09 -3.25
C PHE A 62 -8.37 1.20 -4.57
N PRO A 63 -8.82 2.40 -4.96
CA PRO A 63 -9.82 2.59 -6.02
C PRO A 63 -9.31 2.36 -7.45
N GLN A 64 -8.10 1.83 -7.67
CA GLN A 64 -7.58 1.61 -9.03
C GLN A 64 -6.67 0.38 -9.12
N LYS A 65 -7.10 -0.63 -9.88
CA LYS A 65 -6.20 -1.33 -10.81
C LYS A 65 -6.25 -0.53 -12.10
N SER A 66 -5.13 -0.31 -12.76
CA SER A 66 -5.12 0.36 -14.07
C SER A 66 -6.17 -0.28 -14.98
N THR A 67 -7.12 0.51 -15.49
CA THR A 67 -8.07 0.10 -16.51
C THR A 67 -7.67 0.80 -17.80
N GLY A 68 -7.12 0.06 -18.76
CA GLY A 68 -6.63 0.61 -20.04
C GLY A 68 -5.62 -0.30 -20.75
N LEU A 69 -5.12 0.10 -21.92
CA LEU A 69 -4.12 -0.67 -22.69
C LEU A 69 -2.83 -1.01 -21.91
N GLU A 70 -2.54 -0.21 -20.88
CA GLU A 70 -1.37 -0.36 -20.01
C GLU A 70 -1.63 -1.27 -18.80
N ALA A 71 -2.84 -1.83 -18.65
CA ALA A 71 -3.21 -2.70 -17.55
C ALA A 71 -2.51 -4.06 -17.68
N SER A 72 -1.64 -4.36 -16.72
CA SER A 72 -1.01 -5.67 -16.62
C SER A 72 -1.81 -6.58 -15.71
N ALA A 73 -2.06 -7.82 -16.14
CA ALA A 73 -2.59 -8.87 -15.27
C ALA A 73 -1.65 -9.18 -14.08
N ARG A 74 -0.37 -8.79 -14.19
CA ARG A 74 0.65 -8.85 -13.14
C ARG A 74 1.14 -7.43 -12.85
N ASP A 75 0.39 -6.71 -12.03
CA ASP A 75 0.79 -5.38 -11.55
C ASP A 75 1.57 -5.51 -10.22
N ILE A 76 2.24 -4.43 -9.84
CA ILE A 76 2.91 -4.31 -8.55
C ILE A 76 2.26 -3.18 -7.76
N LEU A 77 1.77 -3.49 -6.55
CA LEU A 77 1.29 -2.48 -5.60
C LEU A 77 2.45 -2.12 -4.67
N PHE A 78 3.19 -1.09 -5.05
CA PHE A 78 4.26 -0.55 -4.22
C PHE A 78 3.66 0.09 -2.97
N MET A 79 4.31 -0.13 -1.83
CA MET A 79 3.90 0.37 -0.53
C MET A 79 5.15 0.80 0.25
N VAL A 80 5.16 2.04 0.73
CA VAL A 80 6.26 2.58 1.54
C VAL A 80 5.72 3.46 2.66
N GLN A 81 6.43 3.52 3.79
CA GLN A 81 6.13 4.45 4.88
C GLN A 81 7.08 5.64 4.81
N LEU A 82 6.52 6.85 4.87
CA LEU A 82 7.27 8.11 4.92
C LEU A 82 6.89 8.91 6.16
N LYS A 83 7.89 9.53 6.79
CA LYS A 83 7.73 10.39 7.97
C LYS A 83 7.72 11.85 7.54
N MET A 84 6.61 12.52 7.82
CA MET A 84 6.42 13.93 7.55
C MET A 84 7.17 14.79 8.58
N ALA A 85 7.46 16.05 8.23
CA ALA A 85 8.19 16.99 9.10
C ALA A 85 7.47 17.27 10.43
N ASN A 86 6.14 17.14 10.47
CA ASN A 86 5.33 17.23 11.68
C ASN A 86 5.39 15.95 12.55
N GLY A 87 6.20 14.97 12.16
CA GLY A 87 6.39 13.71 12.86
C GLY A 87 5.36 12.63 12.52
N GLN A 88 4.30 12.92 11.76
CA GLN A 88 3.32 11.91 11.35
C GLN A 88 3.92 10.89 10.39
N THR A 89 3.46 9.65 10.47
CA THR A 89 3.83 8.61 9.50
C THR A 89 2.68 8.35 8.55
N TRP A 90 2.97 8.44 7.26
CA TRP A 90 2.00 8.16 6.20
C TRP A 90 2.47 6.96 5.39
N MET A 91 1.52 6.09 5.04
CA MET A 91 1.77 5.01 4.10
C MET A 91 1.37 5.47 2.70
N TYR A 92 2.35 5.50 1.80
CA TYR A 92 2.14 5.82 0.39
C TYR A 92 2.05 4.53 -0.43
N THR A 93 1.07 4.48 -1.33
CA THR A 93 0.86 3.34 -2.22
C THR A 93 0.69 3.79 -3.66
N THR A 94 1.20 3.00 -4.60
CA THR A 94 0.99 3.24 -6.02
C THR A 94 1.15 1.95 -6.82
N PHE A 95 0.32 1.80 -7.85
CA PHE A 95 0.46 0.71 -8.80
C PHE A 95 1.56 1.03 -9.81
N MET A 96 2.39 0.04 -10.16
CA MET A 96 3.44 0.21 -11.17
C MET A 96 2.85 0.72 -12.47
N SER A 97 1.78 0.07 -12.93
CA SER A 97 1.10 0.40 -14.18
C SER A 97 0.10 1.55 -14.08
N GLY A 98 -0.36 1.88 -12.87
CA GLY A 98 -1.32 2.97 -12.62
C GLY A 98 -0.70 4.35 -12.71
N CYS A 99 -1.51 5.41 -12.73
CA CYS A 99 -1.01 6.78 -12.66
C CYS A 99 -1.19 7.40 -11.28
N LYS A 100 -2.02 6.87 -10.39
CA LYS A 100 -2.31 7.52 -9.10
C LYS A 100 -1.33 7.12 -8.01
N VAL A 101 -1.06 8.07 -7.11
CA VAL A 101 -0.39 7.85 -5.84
C VAL A 101 -1.41 8.12 -4.75
N PHE A 102 -1.56 7.17 -3.84
CA PHE A 102 -2.44 7.26 -2.69
C PHE A 102 -1.62 7.36 -1.41
N ALA A 103 -2.22 7.92 -0.37
CA ALA A 103 -1.65 7.91 0.95
C ALA A 103 -2.73 7.66 2.03
N VAL A 104 -2.27 7.10 3.14
CA VAL A 104 -3.07 6.84 4.34
C VAL A 104 -2.29 7.36 5.55
N ASP A 105 -2.94 8.17 6.39
CA ASP A 105 -2.37 8.62 7.66
C ASP A 105 -2.41 7.48 8.68
N LEU A 106 -1.23 6.98 9.07
CA LEU A 106 -1.13 5.84 10.00
C LEU A 106 -1.38 6.24 11.45
N GLU A 107 -1.42 7.53 11.80
CA GLU A 107 -1.76 7.96 13.17
C GLU A 107 -3.23 7.66 13.52
N TYR A 108 -4.09 7.43 12.52
CA TYR A 108 -5.50 7.10 12.73
C TYR A 108 -5.80 5.60 12.68
N ILE A 109 -4.79 4.76 12.47
CA ILE A 109 -4.98 3.31 12.27
C ILE A 109 -5.56 2.62 13.51
N ASP A 110 -5.24 3.13 14.71
CA ASP A 110 -5.72 2.56 15.97
C ASP A 110 -7.24 2.69 16.10
N ARG A 111 -7.81 3.81 15.61
CA ARG A 111 -9.25 4.04 15.64
C ARG A 111 -10.02 3.06 14.77
N CYS A 112 -9.38 2.53 13.73
CA CYS A 112 -9.99 1.54 12.86
C CYS A 112 -10.29 0.22 13.58
N THR A 113 -9.55 -0.09 14.65
CA THR A 113 -9.80 -1.27 15.48
C THR A 113 -11.00 -1.11 16.42
N LEU A 114 -11.34 0.11 16.81
CA LEU A 114 -12.35 0.40 17.82
C LEU A 114 -13.75 0.59 17.24
N ASP A 115 -13.87 1.33 16.14
CA ASP A 115 -15.17 1.83 15.67
C ASP A 115 -15.62 1.25 14.31
N ALA A 116 -14.95 0.20 13.83
CA ALA A 116 -15.09 -0.33 12.46
C ALA A 116 -14.88 0.73 11.35
N ALA A 117 -14.33 1.89 11.70
CA ALA A 117 -14.00 2.96 10.77
C ALA A 117 -12.82 2.51 9.89
N GLN A 118 -12.90 2.73 8.57
CA GLN A 118 -11.74 2.52 7.70
C GLN A 118 -10.88 3.79 7.65
N PRO A 119 -9.55 3.67 7.54
CA PRO A 119 -8.71 4.83 7.41
C PRO A 119 -8.96 5.50 6.05
N THR A 120 -8.98 6.82 6.03
CA THR A 120 -9.23 7.57 4.79
C THR A 120 -8.05 7.41 3.83
N ILE A 121 -8.32 6.83 2.66
CA ILE A 121 -7.38 6.77 1.54
C ILE A 121 -7.54 8.05 0.73
N VAL A 122 -6.46 8.82 0.60
CA VAL A 122 -6.45 10.07 -0.18
C VAL A 122 -5.54 9.94 -1.40
N GLU A 123 -5.95 10.53 -2.51
CA GLU A 123 -5.10 10.68 -3.70
C GLU A 123 -4.19 11.90 -3.49
N VAL A 124 -2.88 11.69 -3.59
CA VAL A 124 -1.84 12.68 -3.24
C VAL A 124 -0.94 13.07 -4.41
N GLY A 125 -1.26 12.60 -5.61
CA GLY A 125 -0.54 12.94 -6.82
C GLY A 125 -0.68 11.88 -7.90
N HIS A 126 -0.12 12.18 -9.07
CA HIS A 126 -0.10 11.29 -10.21
C HIS A 126 1.33 11.16 -10.74
N LYS A 127 1.63 9.96 -11.23
CA LYS A 127 2.87 9.62 -11.90
C LYS A 127 2.70 9.92 -13.39
N PRO A 128 3.55 10.79 -13.98
CA PRO A 128 3.53 11.02 -15.43
C PRO A 128 4.00 9.81 -16.25
N TYR A 129 4.60 8.81 -15.59
CA TYR A 129 5.08 7.56 -16.17
C TYR A 129 5.00 6.41 -15.16
N ARG A 130 5.19 5.18 -15.62
CA ARG A 130 5.38 4.03 -14.72
C ARG A 130 6.66 4.24 -13.91
N ILE A 131 6.63 3.92 -12.61
CA ILE A 131 7.84 3.98 -11.77
C ILE A 131 8.05 2.62 -11.12
N THR A 132 9.31 2.31 -10.83
CA THR A 132 9.68 1.22 -9.94
C THR A 132 10.17 1.82 -8.64
N VAL A 133 9.43 1.64 -7.55
CA VAL A 133 9.87 2.11 -6.23
C VAL A 133 10.99 1.19 -5.74
N LEU A 134 12.10 1.79 -5.33
CA LEU A 134 13.28 1.09 -4.85
C LEU A 134 13.35 1.04 -3.32
N GLY A 135 12.80 2.05 -2.65
CA GLY A 135 12.82 2.13 -1.19
C GLY A 135 12.69 3.57 -0.69
N THR A 136 13.03 3.77 0.58
CA THR A 136 12.98 5.08 1.24
C THR A 136 14.27 5.34 2.01
N ASP A 137 14.48 6.59 2.44
CA ASP A 137 15.53 6.93 3.40
C ASP A 137 15.12 6.68 4.87
N THR A 138 13.99 5.99 5.10
CA THR A 138 13.32 5.83 6.41
C THR A 138 12.81 7.14 7.04
N GLY A 139 12.97 8.25 6.33
CA GLY A 139 12.45 9.58 6.64
C GLY A 139 11.35 9.95 5.64
N SER A 140 11.48 11.11 4.99
CA SER A 140 10.44 11.66 4.11
C SER A 140 10.63 11.35 2.64
N ARG A 141 11.73 10.67 2.24
CA ARG A 141 12.08 10.48 0.83
C ARG A 141 11.81 9.07 0.33
N MET A 142 11.20 8.98 -0.84
CA MET A 142 11.06 7.78 -1.64
C MET A 142 12.01 7.83 -2.84
N TYR A 143 12.71 6.73 -3.10
CA TYR A 143 13.58 6.54 -4.27
C TYR A 143 12.90 5.64 -5.31
N PHE A 144 12.99 6.01 -6.57
CA PHE A 144 12.37 5.26 -7.67
C PHE A 144 13.14 5.40 -8.98
N ARG A 145 12.92 4.45 -9.89
CA ARG A 145 13.36 4.53 -11.28
C ARG A 145 12.21 4.81 -12.23
N ARG A 146 12.54 5.49 -13.32
CA ARG A 146 11.65 5.73 -14.45
C ARG A 146 11.97 4.73 -15.57
N PRO A 147 11.06 4.48 -16.51
CA PRO A 147 11.29 3.51 -17.58
C PRO A 147 12.45 4.01 -18.44
N THR A 148 13.26 3.09 -18.97
CA THR A 148 14.36 3.37 -19.92
C THR A 148 15.49 4.29 -19.44
N GLU A 149 15.47 4.73 -18.18
CA GLU A 149 16.49 5.59 -17.58
C GLU A 149 17.38 4.82 -16.61
N ASN A 150 18.63 5.27 -16.46
CA ASN A 150 19.61 4.67 -15.55
C ASN A 150 19.71 5.40 -14.20
N GLU A 151 19.13 6.59 -14.14
CA GLU A 151 19.10 7.47 -12.99
C GLU A 151 18.13 6.96 -11.92
N ILE A 152 18.51 7.18 -10.66
CA ILE A 152 17.63 7.01 -9.51
C ILE A 152 17.11 8.39 -9.15
N TRP A 153 15.79 8.52 -9.13
CA TRP A 153 15.09 9.72 -8.75
C TRP A 153 14.63 9.62 -7.30
N SER A 154 14.49 10.76 -6.64
CA SER A 154 13.94 10.84 -5.29
C SER A 154 12.82 11.88 -5.24
N TRP A 155 11.78 11.57 -4.50
CA TRP A 155 10.74 12.53 -4.13
C TRP A 155 10.63 12.62 -2.61
N ASP A 156 10.48 13.84 -2.10
CA ASP A 156 10.37 14.14 -0.68
C ASP A 156 8.95 14.61 -0.37
N ALA A 157 8.25 13.84 0.46
CA ALA A 157 6.84 14.05 0.77
C ALA A 157 6.56 15.41 1.45
N ASN A 158 7.58 16.06 2.01
CA ASN A 158 7.44 17.38 2.63
C ASN A 158 7.32 18.52 1.61
N PHE A 159 7.67 18.31 0.33
CA PHE A 159 7.78 19.37 -0.67
C PHE A 159 6.64 19.38 -1.70
N GLY A 160 5.46 18.86 -1.33
CA GLY A 160 4.24 18.94 -2.13
C GLY A 160 3.70 17.58 -2.56
N THR A 161 2.73 17.59 -3.47
CA THR A 161 2.14 16.37 -4.03
C THR A 161 3.17 15.58 -4.84
N PHE A 162 2.90 14.30 -5.07
CA PHE A 162 3.71 13.49 -5.97
C PHE A 162 3.47 13.97 -7.41
N HIS A 163 4.19 15.00 -7.84
CA HIS A 163 4.11 15.59 -9.18
C HIS A 163 5.31 16.50 -9.51
N GLN A 164 5.96 16.18 -10.63
CA GLN A 164 6.24 17.13 -11.70
C GLN A 164 6.21 16.38 -13.04
#